data_AF-A0AAV0EGT1-F1
#
_entry.id   AF-A0AAV0EGT1-F1
#
_cell.length_a   1.000
_cell.length_b   1.000
_cell.length_c   1.000
_cell.angle_alpha   90.00
_cell.angle_beta   90.00
_cell.angle_gamma   90.00
#
_symmetry.space_group_name_H-M   'P 1'
#
loop_
_entity.id
_entity.type
_entity.pdbx_description
1 polymer ?
#
loop_
_entity_poly.entity_id
_entity_poly.type
_entity_poly.pdbx_seq_one_letter_code
_entity_poly.pdbx_strand_id
1 'polypeptide(L)'
;MDQILKNNIHSSTLHSQSDYFMTHRLGHISVISFLLSCRTGHSLPWGFPIPCSYSCKFSGRNQAEMEAVVIDGSESQVVVGDAHSLHQKMSSIRCAGPSKLQVIADFDATLTKYWVDGQRGMSSHGLLQQENPEYNSKRQKLHEYYHPLEFNPLIPLDEKAKLMEEWWGKTHGLLIEGGLTHDAIKESVANANIALRDGVAELFELLEERNVPVLIFSAGLADIIEEVLRQKFCRSYKNVRIVSNRMVFDENGDLLCFKGKTIHVLNKNEHALDMAAPLGKFVEDKEMVNDESSLKKRTNVLLLGDHIGDLGMSDGLNYDTQISVGFLNHNIEDCLDSYRNAFDILYLNDASMHGVVKLASHLSEQD
;
A
#
# COMPACT_ATOMS: atom_id res chain seq x y z
N MET A 1 -51.86 -13.34 -27.32
CA MET A 1 -51.86 -14.51 -26.43
C MET A 1 -50.95 -14.20 -25.26
N ASP A 2 -51.23 -13.13 -24.50
CA ASP A 2 -52.38 -12.88 -23.60
C ASP A 2 -51.85 -13.10 -22.18
N GLN A 3 -51.47 -12.02 -21.50
CA GLN A 3 -52.31 -11.29 -20.54
C GLN A 3 -52.83 -12.18 -19.40
N ILE A 4 -52.34 -11.90 -18.19
CA ILE A 4 -53.06 -11.85 -16.90
C ILE A 4 -52.13 -11.04 -15.96
N LEU A 5 -52.38 -9.72 -15.84
CA LEU A 5 -52.93 -9.00 -14.66
C LEU A 5 -51.90 -8.80 -13.53
N LYS A 6 -51.22 -7.65 -13.35
CA LYS A 6 -51.64 -6.28 -12.95
C LYS A 6 -52.42 -6.18 -11.62
N ASN A 7 -51.94 -5.23 -10.80
CA ASN A 7 -52.50 -4.59 -9.58
C ASN A 7 -52.15 -5.30 -8.26
N ASN A 8 -51.69 -4.64 -7.19
CA ASN A 8 -51.98 -3.28 -6.72
C ASN A 8 -50.84 -2.61 -5.92
N ILE A 9 -50.80 -1.28 -6.02
CA ILE A 9 -50.02 -0.29 -5.24
C ILE A 9 -50.81 0.06 -3.97
N HIS A 10 -50.19 0.17 -2.79
CA HIS A 10 -50.48 1.28 -1.85
C HIS A 10 -49.38 1.53 -0.81
N SER A 11 -49.08 2.82 -0.72
CA SER A 11 -48.29 3.56 0.25
C SER A 11 -48.78 3.37 1.69
N SER A 12 -47.85 3.35 2.64
CA SER A 12 -48.09 3.81 4.01
C SER A 12 -46.82 4.38 4.62
N THR A 13 -46.70 5.70 4.56
CA THR A 13 -45.89 6.53 5.46
C THR A 13 -46.56 6.55 6.84
N LEU A 14 -45.84 6.22 7.92
CA LEU A 14 -46.23 6.56 9.29
C LEU A 14 -44.99 6.63 10.21
N HIS A 15 -44.92 7.72 10.95
CA HIS A 15 -43.94 8.06 11.98
C HIS A 15 -43.83 7.02 13.11
N SER A 16 -42.64 6.88 13.68
CA SER A 16 -42.49 6.89 15.14
C SER A 16 -41.09 7.38 15.54
N GLN A 17 -41.07 8.53 16.21
CA GLN A 17 -40.01 8.93 17.12
C GLN A 17 -39.88 7.92 18.26
N SER A 18 -38.66 7.62 18.68
CA SER A 18 -38.39 7.33 20.09
C SER A 18 -36.94 7.69 20.41
N ASP A 19 -36.78 8.89 20.95
CA ASP A 19 -35.67 9.26 21.81
C ASP A 19 -35.55 8.24 22.95
N TYR A 20 -34.36 7.69 23.16
CA TYR A 20 -33.97 7.15 24.46
C TYR A 20 -32.61 7.73 24.84
N PHE A 21 -32.68 8.87 25.52
CA PHE A 21 -31.65 9.33 26.44
C PHE A 21 -31.58 8.33 27.60
N MET A 22 -30.43 7.70 27.78
CA MET A 22 -30.04 7.07 29.05
C MET A 22 -28.74 7.71 29.51
N THR A 23 -28.89 8.68 30.39
CA THR A 23 -27.85 9.25 31.22
C THR A 23 -27.56 8.28 32.37
N HIS A 24 -26.33 7.78 32.48
CA HIS A 24 -25.82 7.36 33.78
C HIS A 24 -24.41 7.88 34.01
N ARG A 25 -24.33 8.66 35.10
CA ARG A 25 -23.16 9.30 35.67
C ARG A 25 -22.22 8.31 36.36
N LEU A 26 -20.94 8.63 36.24
CA LEU A 26 -19.89 8.63 37.28
C LEU A 26 -19.55 7.30 37.97
N GLY A 27 -18.44 6.71 37.51
CA GLY A 27 -17.57 5.86 38.32
C GLY A 27 -16.15 6.42 38.29
N HIS A 28 -15.72 7.00 39.40
CA HIS A 28 -14.35 7.41 39.71
C HIS A 28 -13.36 6.25 39.47
N ILE A 29 -12.26 6.49 38.74
CA ILE A 29 -11.04 5.69 38.87
C ILE A 29 -9.84 6.63 39.03
N SER A 30 -9.00 6.22 39.97
CA SER A 30 -8.01 6.98 40.73
C SER A 30 -6.84 7.50 39.89
N VAL A 31 -6.52 8.79 40.05
CA VAL A 31 -5.24 9.38 39.67
C VAL A 31 -4.20 8.90 40.69
N ILE A 32 -3.32 7.98 40.29
CA ILE A 32 -2.15 7.61 41.10
C ILE A 32 -1.00 8.54 40.71
N SER A 33 -0.78 9.53 41.56
CA SER A 33 0.41 10.37 41.57
C SER A 33 1.55 9.60 42.25
N PHE A 34 2.63 9.31 41.52
CA PHE A 34 3.88 8.85 42.14
C PHE A 34 4.85 10.03 42.26
N LEU A 35 4.91 10.58 43.47
CA LEU A 35 6.06 11.31 43.99
C LEU A 35 7.15 10.28 44.31
N LEU A 36 8.36 10.46 43.77
CA LEU A 36 9.54 9.87 44.38
C LEU A 36 10.70 10.87 44.47
N SER A 37 11.25 10.84 45.68
CA SER A 37 12.17 11.76 46.32
C SER A 37 13.61 11.53 45.87
N CYS A 38 14.35 12.63 45.69
CA CYS A 38 15.80 12.65 45.66
C CYS A 38 16.38 12.12 46.99
N ARG A 39 17.33 11.19 46.91
CA ARG A 39 18.34 11.00 47.96
C ARG A 39 19.73 10.94 47.35
N THR A 40 20.60 11.77 47.92
CA THR A 40 22.03 11.90 47.69
C THR A 40 22.80 10.77 48.39
N GLY A 41 23.93 10.35 47.82
CA GLY A 41 24.82 9.34 48.41
C GLY A 41 26.17 9.20 47.69
N HIS A 42 27.14 9.97 48.16
CA HIS A 42 28.62 9.86 48.16
C HIS A 42 29.40 8.89 47.22
N SER A 43 30.23 9.52 46.37
CA SER A 43 31.65 9.33 45.99
C SER A 43 32.48 8.04 46.29
N LEU A 44 33.04 7.50 45.18
CA LEU A 44 34.45 7.07 44.87
C LEU A 44 35.01 5.71 45.41
N PRO A 45 36.05 5.06 44.79
CA PRO A 45 36.56 5.10 43.39
C PRO A 45 37.22 3.78 42.77
N TRP A 46 37.62 3.87 41.47
CA TRP A 46 38.57 3.06 40.62
C TRP A 46 38.28 1.60 40.16
N GLY A 47 37.94 1.45 38.87
CA GLY A 47 38.79 0.86 37.80
C GLY A 47 38.98 -0.66 37.65
N PHE A 48 38.30 -1.30 36.69
CA PHE A 48 38.78 -2.36 35.74
C PHE A 48 37.68 -2.62 34.67
N PRO A 49 38.01 -3.07 33.43
CA PRO A 49 37.07 -3.09 32.31
C PRO A 49 36.19 -4.36 32.30
N ILE A 50 34.89 -4.20 32.06
CA ILE A 50 33.92 -5.30 31.89
C ILE A 50 33.43 -5.30 30.43
N PRO A 51 33.24 -6.48 29.78
CA PRO A 51 32.79 -6.56 28.40
C PRO A 51 31.34 -6.07 28.26
N CYS A 52 31.06 -5.43 27.12
CA CYS A 52 29.76 -4.88 26.78
C CYS A 52 28.75 -6.01 26.50
N SER A 53 28.03 -6.46 27.53
CA SER A 53 26.82 -7.27 27.41
C SER A 53 25.63 -6.42 27.84
N TYR A 54 24.93 -5.80 26.87
CA TYR A 54 23.68 -5.11 27.14
C TYR A 54 22.57 -6.14 27.40
N SER A 55 22.42 -6.51 28.68
CA SER A 55 21.18 -7.07 29.20
C SER A 55 20.19 -5.92 29.41
N CYS A 56 19.39 -5.61 28.39
CA CYS A 56 18.36 -4.59 28.51
C CYS A 56 17.14 -5.14 29.26
N LYS A 57 16.87 -4.59 30.46
CA LYS A 57 15.64 -4.85 31.20
C LYS A 57 14.50 -4.12 30.50
N PHE A 58 13.52 -4.89 30.04
CA PHE A 58 12.34 -4.43 29.32
C PHE A 58 11.44 -3.58 30.24
N SER A 59 11.20 -2.32 29.85
CA SER A 59 10.21 -1.44 30.49
C SER A 59 9.40 -0.74 29.40
N GLY A 60 8.11 -0.47 29.65
CA GLY A 60 7.14 0.07 28.68
C GLY A 60 7.46 1.44 28.06
N ARG A 61 8.67 1.98 28.26
CA ARG A 61 9.16 3.21 27.63
C ARG A 61 9.41 3.06 26.13
N ASN A 62 9.93 1.92 25.69
CA ASN A 62 10.28 1.68 24.28
C ASN A 62 9.04 1.56 23.37
N GLN A 63 7.92 1.07 23.91
CA GLN A 63 6.68 0.95 23.13
C GLN A 63 6.08 2.32 22.83
N ALA A 64 6.04 3.24 23.81
CA ALA A 64 5.56 4.60 23.61
C ALA A 64 6.44 5.42 22.66
N GLU A 65 7.77 5.23 22.71
CA GLU A 65 8.70 5.87 21.76
C GLU A 65 8.51 5.35 20.33
N MET A 66 8.29 4.04 20.16
CA MET A 66 8.08 3.47 18.84
C MET A 66 6.70 3.79 18.27
N GLU A 67 5.66 3.79 19.11
CA GLU A 67 4.35 4.34 18.79
C GLU A 67 4.48 5.79 18.29
N ALA A 68 5.32 6.62 18.91
CA ALA A 68 5.56 7.99 18.43
C ALA A 68 6.23 8.08 17.04
N VAL A 69 7.01 7.09 16.62
CA VAL A 69 7.64 7.06 15.28
C VAL A 69 6.65 6.69 14.18
N VAL A 70 5.68 5.80 14.49
CA VAL A 70 4.73 5.28 13.49
C VAL A 70 3.37 6.00 13.53
N ILE A 71 3.04 6.71 14.61
CA ILE A 71 1.76 7.40 14.78
C ILE A 71 1.81 8.81 14.17
N ASP A 72 0.75 9.16 13.43
CA ASP A 72 0.46 10.55 13.13
C ASP A 72 -0.28 11.24 14.30
N GLY A 73 0.11 12.47 14.63
CA GLY A 73 -0.32 13.22 15.82
C GLY A 73 -1.81 13.59 15.84
N SER A 74 -2.57 13.13 14.85
CA SER A 74 -4.03 13.18 14.80
C SER A 74 -4.56 11.93 14.09
N GLU A 75 -5.37 11.14 14.80
CA GLU A 75 -6.43 10.27 14.27
C GLU A 75 -6.07 8.94 13.56
N SER A 76 -4.82 8.48 13.52
CA SER A 76 -4.54 7.14 12.96
C SER A 76 -4.66 6.03 14.01
N GLN A 77 -5.64 5.13 13.85
CA GLN A 77 -5.64 3.85 14.57
C GLN A 77 -4.52 2.97 13.97
N VAL A 78 -3.35 3.01 14.59
CA VAL A 78 -2.19 2.19 14.21
C VAL A 78 -2.15 0.93 15.07
N VAL A 79 -1.93 -0.22 14.44
CA VAL A 79 -1.72 -1.48 15.14
C VAL A 79 -0.32 -2.00 14.79
N VAL A 80 0.47 -2.29 15.81
CA VAL A 80 1.78 -2.92 15.66
C VAL A 80 1.65 -4.41 15.99
N GLY A 81 2.12 -5.27 15.08
CA GLY A 81 2.09 -6.72 15.25
C GLY A 81 3.00 -7.17 16.40
N ASP A 82 4.31 -7.07 16.19
CA ASP A 82 5.34 -7.33 17.21
C ASP A 82 6.25 -6.10 17.38
N ALA A 83 6.07 -5.44 18.52
CA ALA A 83 6.81 -4.24 18.88
C ALA A 83 8.34 -4.48 19.01
N HIS A 84 8.74 -5.63 19.54
CA HIS A 84 10.16 -5.92 19.74
C HIS A 84 10.85 -6.21 18.41
N SER A 85 10.20 -7.01 17.56
CA SER A 85 10.70 -7.31 16.22
C SER A 85 10.81 -6.05 15.36
N LEU A 86 9.78 -5.19 15.38
CA LEU A 86 9.79 -3.93 14.63
C LEU A 86 10.96 -3.03 15.05
N HIS A 87 11.19 -2.85 16.35
CA HIS A 87 12.30 -2.05 16.85
C HIS A 87 13.67 -2.58 16.39
N GLN A 88 13.85 -3.91 16.42
CA GLN A 88 15.09 -4.55 15.92
C GLN A 88 15.28 -4.27 14.43
N LYS A 89 14.24 -4.45 13.61
CA LYS A 89 14.27 -4.17 12.17
C LYS A 89 14.61 -2.71 11.90
N MET A 90 13.95 -1.76 12.58
CA MET A 90 14.21 -0.32 12.44
C MET A 90 15.67 0.01 12.77
N SER A 91 16.20 -0.55 13.87
CA SER A 91 17.60 -0.36 14.28
C SER A 91 18.56 -0.90 13.23
N SER A 92 18.33 -2.11 12.72
CA SER A 92 19.15 -2.73 11.68
C SER A 92 19.17 -1.90 10.38
N ILE A 93 18.01 -1.41 9.93
CA ILE A 93 17.90 -0.57 8.73
C ILE A 93 18.64 0.76 8.93
N ARG A 94 18.45 1.42 10.08
CA ARG A 94 19.14 2.68 10.41
C ARG A 94 20.65 2.51 10.45
N CYS A 95 21.15 1.47 11.11
CA CYS A 95 22.58 1.19 11.17
C CYS A 95 23.20 0.92 9.78
N ALA A 96 22.43 0.32 8.86
CA ALA A 96 22.88 0.10 7.48
C ALA A 96 22.83 1.37 6.61
N GLY A 97 22.01 2.35 7.00
CA GLY A 97 21.88 3.67 6.39
C GLY A 97 21.03 3.71 5.11
N PRO A 98 20.66 4.93 4.65
CA PRO A 98 19.73 5.13 3.54
C PRO A 98 20.23 4.54 2.21
N SER A 99 21.55 4.41 2.04
CA SER A 99 22.16 3.80 0.84
C SER A 99 21.84 2.31 0.67
N LYS A 100 21.31 1.66 1.72
CA LYS A 100 20.89 0.25 1.72
C LYS A 100 19.38 0.07 1.70
N LEU A 101 18.61 1.14 1.88
CA LEU A 101 17.14 1.13 1.87
C LEU A 101 16.59 1.23 0.44
N GLN A 102 15.47 0.55 0.22
CA GLN A 102 14.55 0.72 -0.91
C GLN A 102 13.10 0.59 -0.44
N VAL A 103 12.17 1.22 -1.16
CA VAL A 103 10.74 1.15 -0.88
C VAL A 103 10.04 0.40 -2.02
N ILE A 104 9.14 -0.51 -1.67
CA ILE A 104 8.27 -1.20 -2.61
C ILE A 104 6.84 -0.95 -2.18
N ALA A 105 5.99 -0.47 -3.07
CA ALA A 105 4.62 -0.10 -2.74
C ALA A 105 3.65 -0.64 -3.77
N ASP A 106 2.53 -1.20 -3.33
CA ASP A 106 1.36 -1.30 -4.19
C ASP A 106 0.79 0.11 -4.50
N PHE A 107 -0.08 0.24 -5.49
CA PHE A 107 -0.68 1.51 -5.89
C PHE A 107 -2.15 1.64 -5.48
N ASP A 108 -2.99 0.67 -5.84
CA ASP A 108 -4.44 0.76 -5.72
C ASP A 108 -4.82 0.52 -4.25
N ALA A 109 -5.54 1.44 -3.61
CA ALA A 109 -5.85 1.41 -2.17
C ALA A 109 -4.63 1.41 -1.21
N THR A 110 -3.40 1.42 -1.70
CA THR A 110 -2.17 1.63 -0.93
C THR A 110 -1.65 3.07 -1.06
N LEU A 111 -1.24 3.50 -2.25
CA LEU A 111 -0.85 4.90 -2.50
C LEU A 111 -2.08 5.78 -2.77
N THR A 112 -3.12 5.19 -3.35
CA THR A 112 -4.42 5.83 -3.56
C THR A 112 -5.34 5.62 -2.36
N LYS A 113 -6.23 6.59 -2.10
CA LYS A 113 -7.24 6.51 -1.03
C LYS A 113 -8.25 5.42 -1.36
N TYR A 114 -8.69 4.70 -0.34
CA TYR A 114 -9.78 3.74 -0.49
C TYR A 114 -11.14 4.45 -0.59
N TRP A 115 -11.31 5.56 0.13
CA TRP A 115 -12.49 6.42 0.13
C TRP A 115 -12.14 7.82 -0.37
N VAL A 116 -12.88 8.29 -1.38
CA VAL A 116 -12.76 9.65 -1.91
C VAL A 116 -14.16 10.29 -1.88
N ASP A 117 -14.28 11.40 -1.14
CA ASP A 117 -15.53 12.14 -0.95
C ASP A 117 -16.71 11.25 -0.48
N GLY A 118 -16.42 10.29 0.41
CA GLY A 118 -17.41 9.36 0.96
C GLY A 118 -17.84 8.23 0.02
N GLN A 119 -17.23 8.12 -1.16
CA GLN A 119 -17.45 7.05 -2.13
C GLN A 119 -16.21 6.19 -2.29
N ARG A 120 -16.38 4.95 -2.76
CA ARG A 120 -15.25 4.05 -3.03
C ARG A 120 -14.38 4.66 -4.12
N GLY A 121 -13.09 4.87 -3.81
CA GLY A 121 -12.08 5.29 -4.78
C GLY A 121 -11.92 4.24 -5.88
N MET A 122 -11.72 4.70 -7.11
CA MET A 122 -11.55 3.81 -8.27
C MET A 122 -10.13 3.23 -8.31
N SER A 123 -10.02 1.93 -8.58
CA SER A 123 -8.72 1.31 -8.91
C SER A 123 -8.29 1.69 -10.33
N SER A 124 -7.02 1.49 -10.66
CA SER A 124 -6.46 1.73 -11.99
C SER A 124 -7.22 1.01 -13.12
N HIS A 125 -7.67 -0.23 -12.90
CA HIS A 125 -8.57 -0.93 -13.83
C HIS A 125 -9.99 -0.37 -13.85
N GLY A 126 -10.52 -0.02 -12.67
CA GLY A 126 -11.88 0.51 -12.53
C GLY A 126 -12.06 1.84 -13.25
N LEU A 127 -10.99 2.63 -13.32
CA LEU A 127 -10.96 4.00 -13.79
C LEU A 127 -11.35 4.17 -15.26
N LEU A 128 -10.98 3.21 -16.10
CA LEU A 128 -11.22 3.28 -17.54
C LEU A 128 -12.72 3.30 -17.83
N GLN A 129 -13.21 4.36 -18.44
CA GLN A 129 -14.56 4.38 -19.01
C GLN A 129 -14.42 4.40 -20.53
N GLN A 130 -15.07 3.45 -21.20
CA GLN A 130 -15.17 3.46 -22.66
C GLN A 130 -16.61 3.81 -23.04
N GLU A 131 -16.78 4.59 -24.10
CA GLU A 131 -18.10 4.99 -24.59
C GLU A 131 -18.94 3.81 -25.06
N ASN A 132 -18.29 2.68 -25.41
CA ASN A 132 -18.96 1.47 -25.87
C ASN A 132 -19.83 0.83 -24.75
N PRO A 133 -21.18 0.85 -24.86
CA PRO A 133 -22.06 0.30 -23.83
C PRO A 133 -21.96 -1.22 -23.69
N GLU A 134 -21.64 -1.93 -24.78
CA GLU A 134 -21.46 -3.38 -24.76
C GLU A 134 -20.23 -3.77 -23.94
N TYR A 135 -19.16 -3.00 -24.08
CA TYR A 135 -17.94 -3.15 -23.29
C TYR A 135 -18.24 -3.02 -21.79
N ASN A 136 -18.95 -1.96 -21.38
CA ASN A 136 -19.27 -1.72 -19.97
C ASN A 136 -20.11 -2.86 -19.38
N SER A 137 -21.07 -3.40 -20.14
CA SER A 137 -21.86 -4.56 -19.72
C SER A 137 -21.02 -5.84 -19.59
N LYS A 138 -20.10 -6.12 -20.52
CA LYS A 138 -19.20 -7.28 -20.46
C LYS A 138 -18.25 -7.17 -19.26
N ARG A 139 -17.67 -5.98 -19.02
CA ARG A 139 -16.81 -5.71 -17.87
C ARG A 139 -17.55 -5.95 -16.55
N GLN A 140 -18.76 -5.42 -16.41
CA GLN A 140 -19.57 -5.61 -15.20
C GLN A 140 -19.82 -7.10 -14.92
N LYS A 141 -20.19 -7.88 -15.95
CA LYS A 141 -20.39 -9.33 -15.81
C LYS A 141 -19.14 -10.09 -15.38
N LEU A 142 -17.97 -9.73 -15.91
CA LEU A 142 -16.70 -10.31 -15.46
C LEU A 142 -16.45 -10.01 -13.98
N HIS A 143 -16.64 -8.75 -13.59
CA HIS A 143 -16.46 -8.34 -12.19
C HIS A 143 -17.40 -9.10 -11.25
N GLU A 144 -18.70 -9.15 -11.57
CA GLU A 144 -19.70 -9.87 -10.76
C GLU A 144 -19.38 -11.35 -10.58
N TYR A 145 -18.74 -11.97 -11.57
CA TYR A 145 -18.33 -13.37 -11.50
C TYR A 145 -17.03 -13.60 -10.71
N TYR A 146 -15.96 -12.85 -11.01
CA TYR A 146 -14.63 -13.12 -10.46
C TYR A 146 -14.35 -12.45 -9.12
N HIS A 147 -14.88 -11.25 -8.87
CA HIS A 147 -14.62 -10.51 -7.64
C HIS A 147 -14.99 -11.30 -6.37
N PRO A 148 -16.14 -12.00 -6.29
CA PRO A 148 -16.44 -12.84 -5.12
C PRO A 148 -15.48 -14.03 -4.93
N LEU A 149 -14.87 -14.53 -6.02
CA LEU A 149 -13.96 -15.68 -5.98
C LEU A 149 -12.59 -15.32 -5.42
N GLU A 150 -12.14 -14.08 -5.62
CA GLU A 150 -10.90 -13.54 -5.04
C GLU A 150 -10.89 -13.69 -3.51
N PHE A 151 -12.00 -13.32 -2.86
CA PHE A 151 -12.13 -13.34 -1.41
C PHE A 151 -12.66 -14.66 -0.85
N ASN A 152 -12.97 -15.65 -1.69
CA ASN A 152 -13.53 -16.91 -1.22
C ASN A 152 -12.46 -17.74 -0.46
N PRO A 153 -12.65 -18.05 0.84
CA PRO A 153 -11.68 -18.81 1.63
C PRO A 153 -11.68 -20.31 1.30
N LEU A 154 -12.70 -20.81 0.58
CA LEU A 154 -12.83 -22.22 0.22
C LEU A 154 -12.02 -22.60 -1.02
N ILE A 155 -11.56 -21.61 -1.80
CA ILE A 155 -10.79 -21.84 -3.03
C ILE A 155 -9.29 -21.89 -2.64
N PRO A 156 -8.60 -23.01 -2.93
CA PRO A 156 -7.15 -23.11 -2.74
C PRO A 156 -6.38 -22.00 -3.46
N LEU A 157 -5.24 -21.57 -2.91
CA LEU A 157 -4.48 -20.45 -3.45
C LEU A 157 -4.00 -20.66 -4.89
N ASP A 158 -3.60 -21.88 -5.25
CA ASP A 158 -3.14 -22.23 -6.59
C ASP A 158 -4.28 -22.23 -7.64
N GLU A 159 -5.47 -22.70 -7.25
CA GLU A 159 -6.67 -22.59 -8.09
C GLU A 159 -7.14 -21.15 -8.22
N LYS A 160 -7.10 -20.40 -7.12
CA LYS A 160 -7.43 -18.97 -7.09
C LYS A 160 -6.50 -18.16 -7.98
N ALA A 161 -5.20 -18.45 -7.97
CA ALA A 161 -4.23 -17.79 -8.85
C ALA A 161 -4.60 -17.95 -10.33
N LYS A 162 -4.99 -19.17 -10.76
CA LYS A 162 -5.45 -19.42 -12.15
C LYS A 162 -6.72 -18.64 -12.48
N LEU A 163 -7.66 -18.53 -11.54
CA LEU A 163 -8.88 -17.74 -11.74
C LEU A 163 -8.58 -16.24 -11.88
N MET A 164 -7.63 -15.73 -11.10
CA MET A 164 -7.19 -14.33 -11.21
C MET A 164 -6.45 -14.07 -12.54
N GLU A 165 -5.60 -15.00 -12.98
CA GLU A 165 -4.95 -14.93 -14.29
C GLU A 165 -5.99 -14.90 -15.42
N GLU A 166 -7.01 -15.77 -15.36
CA GLU A 166 -8.11 -15.77 -16.32
C GLU A 166 -8.91 -14.45 -16.28
N TRP A 167 -9.22 -13.93 -15.09
CA TRP A 167 -9.96 -12.68 -14.93
C TRP A 167 -9.19 -11.49 -15.53
N TRP A 168 -7.92 -11.34 -15.19
CA TRP A 168 -7.10 -10.27 -15.76
C TRP A 168 -6.95 -10.42 -17.27
N GLY A 169 -6.69 -11.63 -17.77
CA GLY A 169 -6.60 -11.90 -19.20
C GLY A 169 -7.88 -11.53 -19.97
N LYS A 170 -9.06 -11.89 -19.43
CA LYS A 170 -10.35 -11.49 -20.01
C LYS A 170 -10.57 -9.99 -19.93
N THR A 171 -10.21 -9.35 -18.82
CA THR A 171 -10.36 -7.90 -18.64
C THR A 171 -9.47 -7.13 -19.62
N HIS A 172 -8.22 -7.55 -19.79
CA HIS A 172 -7.28 -7.01 -20.78
C HIS A 172 -7.77 -7.23 -22.22
N GLY A 173 -8.30 -8.42 -22.52
CA GLY A 173 -8.91 -8.73 -23.82
C GLY A 173 -10.10 -7.82 -24.13
N LEU A 174 -10.97 -7.55 -23.15
CA LEU A 174 -12.07 -6.61 -23.32
C LEU A 174 -11.58 -5.18 -23.61
N LEU A 175 -10.49 -4.72 -22.97
CA LEU A 175 -9.94 -3.39 -23.21
C LEU A 175 -9.50 -3.20 -24.67
N ILE A 176 -8.88 -4.25 -25.24
CA ILE A 176 -8.48 -4.30 -26.64
C ILE A 176 -9.72 -4.32 -27.54
N GLU A 177 -10.69 -5.20 -27.27
CA GLU A 177 -11.96 -5.29 -28.01
C GLU A 177 -12.75 -3.97 -27.98
N GLY A 178 -12.70 -3.26 -26.86
CA GLY A 178 -13.35 -1.97 -26.65
C GLY A 178 -12.70 -0.81 -27.40
N GLY A 179 -11.53 -1.00 -28.02
CA GLY A 179 -10.80 0.04 -28.75
C GLY A 179 -10.27 1.13 -27.82
N LEU A 180 -9.61 0.75 -26.72
CA LEU A 180 -9.05 1.74 -25.79
C LEU A 180 -7.96 2.55 -26.48
N THR A 181 -8.02 3.87 -26.35
CA THR A 181 -6.99 4.77 -26.88
C THR A 181 -6.21 5.44 -25.76
N HIS A 182 -5.00 5.89 -26.07
CA HIS A 182 -4.17 6.65 -25.13
C HIS A 182 -4.84 7.97 -24.68
N ASP A 183 -5.62 8.62 -25.54
CA ASP A 183 -6.33 9.84 -25.14
C ASP A 183 -7.54 9.56 -24.24
N ALA A 184 -8.22 8.43 -24.45
CA ALA A 184 -9.28 7.97 -23.54
C ALA A 184 -8.74 7.69 -22.12
N ILE A 185 -7.48 7.29 -21.98
CA ILE A 185 -6.81 7.14 -20.67
C ILE A 185 -6.71 8.50 -19.97
N LYS A 186 -6.19 9.52 -20.65
CA LYS A 186 -6.03 10.87 -20.06
C LYS A 186 -7.37 11.44 -19.61
N GLU A 187 -8.39 11.32 -20.44
CA GLU A 187 -9.74 11.80 -20.15
C GLU A 187 -10.36 11.02 -18.99
N SER A 188 -10.22 9.69 -18.99
CA SER A 188 -10.72 8.86 -17.88
C SER A 188 -10.07 9.30 -16.57
N VAL A 189 -8.74 9.48 -16.52
CA VAL A 189 -8.02 9.89 -15.30
C VAL A 189 -8.44 11.27 -14.82
N ALA A 190 -8.65 12.22 -15.74
CA ALA A 190 -9.06 13.57 -15.39
C ALA A 190 -10.46 13.62 -14.75
N ASN A 191 -11.35 12.71 -15.15
CA ASN A 191 -12.74 12.66 -14.70
C ASN A 191 -12.99 11.66 -13.56
N ALA A 192 -11.99 10.89 -13.16
CA ALA A 192 -12.15 9.78 -12.23
C ALA A 192 -12.19 10.20 -10.76
N ASN A 193 -12.96 9.44 -9.98
CA ASN A 193 -12.95 9.52 -8.52
C ASN A 193 -11.73 8.78 -7.94
N ILE A 194 -10.54 9.36 -8.17
CA ILE A 194 -9.26 8.86 -7.68
C ILE A 194 -8.48 9.98 -7.00
N ALA A 195 -7.92 9.67 -5.83
CA ALA A 195 -7.06 10.57 -5.06
C ALA A 195 -5.89 9.78 -4.46
N LEU A 196 -4.72 10.40 -4.40
CA LEU A 196 -3.60 9.88 -3.62
C LEU A 196 -3.85 10.12 -2.13
N ARG A 197 -3.30 9.26 -1.28
CA ARG A 197 -3.28 9.51 0.17
C ARG A 197 -2.51 10.79 0.48
N ASP A 198 -2.96 11.51 1.51
CA ASP A 198 -2.24 12.68 1.99
C ASP A 198 -0.87 12.21 2.53
N GLY A 199 0.23 12.86 2.15
CA GLY A 199 1.59 12.43 2.51
C GLY A 199 2.36 11.68 1.41
N VAL A 200 1.75 11.29 0.29
CA VAL A 200 2.46 10.54 -0.77
C VAL A 200 3.49 11.41 -1.49
N ALA A 201 3.18 12.68 -1.76
CA ALA A 201 4.13 13.60 -2.38
C ALA A 201 5.35 13.79 -1.46
N GLU A 202 5.08 14.03 -0.18
CA GLU A 202 6.06 14.22 0.88
C GLU A 202 6.96 12.97 1.04
N LEU A 203 6.37 11.78 0.94
CA LEU A 203 7.11 10.52 0.94
C LEU A 203 8.07 10.45 -0.26
N PHE A 204 7.58 10.74 -1.46
CA PHE A 204 8.41 10.65 -2.67
C PHE A 204 9.54 11.69 -2.66
N GLU A 205 9.26 12.91 -2.24
CA GLU A 205 10.24 13.99 -2.07
C GLU A 205 11.32 13.61 -1.06
N LEU A 206 10.92 13.18 0.14
CA LEU A 206 11.83 12.74 1.19
C LEU A 206 12.76 11.62 0.69
N LEU A 207 12.21 10.61 0.04
CA LEU A 207 12.99 9.47 -0.46
C LEU A 207 13.91 9.87 -1.61
N GLU A 208 13.52 10.81 -2.45
CA GLU A 208 14.36 11.32 -3.54
C GLU A 208 15.56 12.10 -2.98
N GLU A 209 15.33 12.97 -2.00
CA GLU A 209 16.38 13.71 -1.28
C GLU A 209 17.41 12.77 -0.62
N ARG A 210 16.95 11.62 -0.13
CA ARG A 210 17.79 10.58 0.48
C ARG A 210 18.37 9.57 -0.52
N ASN A 211 18.08 9.73 -1.81
CA ASN A 211 18.49 8.81 -2.88
C ASN A 211 18.08 7.34 -2.58
N VAL A 212 16.85 7.19 -2.08
CA VAL A 212 16.18 5.92 -1.81
C VAL A 212 15.22 5.63 -2.98
N PRO A 213 15.40 4.51 -3.70
CA PRO A 213 14.51 4.14 -4.79
C PRO A 213 13.14 3.70 -4.27
N VAL A 214 12.10 4.07 -5.00
CA VAL A 214 10.71 3.67 -4.81
C VAL A 214 10.28 2.86 -6.02
N LEU A 215 9.74 1.67 -5.76
CA LEU A 215 9.23 0.79 -6.79
C LEU A 215 7.75 0.58 -6.56
N ILE A 216 6.93 1.18 -7.41
CA ILE A 216 5.50 0.95 -7.46
C ILE A 216 5.28 -0.38 -8.17
N PHE A 217 4.82 -1.39 -7.45
CA PHE A 217 4.58 -2.72 -7.96
C PHE A 217 3.10 -3.09 -7.85
N SER A 218 2.39 -2.92 -8.97
CA SER A 218 0.94 -2.97 -9.00
C SER A 218 0.44 -4.04 -9.96
N ALA A 219 -0.61 -4.76 -9.54
CA ALA A 219 -1.42 -5.60 -10.42
C ALA A 219 -2.35 -4.79 -11.34
N GLY A 220 -2.30 -3.46 -11.23
CA GLY A 220 -3.05 -2.48 -12.01
C GLY A 220 -2.58 -2.33 -13.46
N LEU A 221 -2.81 -1.14 -14.02
CA LEU A 221 -2.43 -0.76 -15.38
C LEU A 221 -1.34 0.32 -15.35
N ALA A 222 -0.15 0.04 -15.89
CA ALA A 222 1.01 0.93 -15.79
C ALA A 222 0.73 2.33 -16.34
N ASP A 223 0.13 2.41 -17.53
CA ASP A 223 -0.15 3.65 -18.25
C ASP A 223 -1.18 4.54 -17.51
N ILE A 224 -2.12 3.91 -16.78
CA ILE A 224 -3.05 4.62 -15.90
C ILE A 224 -2.34 5.16 -14.67
N ILE A 225 -1.49 4.35 -14.03
CA ILE A 225 -0.72 4.76 -12.85
C ILE A 225 0.17 5.96 -13.22
N GLU A 226 0.89 5.88 -14.34
CA GLU A 226 1.72 6.96 -14.85
C GLU A 226 0.91 8.24 -15.08
N GLU A 227 -0.25 8.12 -15.71
CA GLU A 227 -1.13 9.25 -15.98
C GLU A 227 -1.72 9.85 -14.69
N VAL A 228 -2.11 9.02 -13.71
CA VAL A 228 -2.57 9.50 -12.39
C VAL A 228 -1.46 10.28 -11.70
N LEU A 229 -0.25 9.74 -11.64
CA LEU A 229 0.89 10.44 -11.03
C LEU A 229 1.21 11.74 -11.77
N ARG A 230 1.15 11.73 -13.12
CA ARG A 230 1.40 12.91 -13.95
C ARG A 230 0.35 14.01 -13.75
N GLN A 231 -0.92 13.66 -13.55
CA GLN A 231 -1.99 14.63 -13.33
C GLN A 231 -2.06 15.13 -11.88
N LYS A 232 -1.77 14.26 -10.91
CA LYS A 232 -1.82 14.61 -9.47
C LYS A 232 -0.54 15.29 -8.98
N PHE A 233 0.60 15.09 -9.63
CA PHE A 233 1.86 15.75 -9.32
C PHE A 233 2.29 16.72 -10.41
N CYS A 234 2.77 17.89 -10.00
CA CYS A 234 3.32 18.90 -10.91
C CYS A 234 4.75 18.60 -11.39
N ARG A 235 5.31 17.45 -11.01
CA ARG A 235 6.70 17.04 -11.28
C ARG A 235 6.83 15.54 -11.40
N SER A 236 7.89 15.09 -12.06
CA SER A 236 8.34 13.69 -12.02
C SER A 236 9.34 13.46 -10.89
N TYR A 237 9.40 12.21 -10.45
CA TYR A 237 10.32 11.74 -9.41
C TYR A 237 11.30 10.75 -10.01
N LYS A 238 12.60 11.04 -9.95
CA LYS A 238 13.65 10.23 -10.59
C LYS A 238 13.90 8.91 -9.88
N ASN A 239 13.55 8.85 -8.59
CA ASN A 239 13.67 7.68 -7.75
C ASN A 239 12.45 6.75 -7.82
N VAL A 240 11.37 7.13 -8.51
CA VAL A 240 10.15 6.31 -8.64
C VAL A 240 10.19 5.51 -9.94
N ARG A 241 10.00 4.19 -9.84
CA ARG A 241 9.86 3.28 -10.98
C ARG A 241 8.56 2.50 -10.85
N ILE A 242 7.93 2.17 -11.98
CA ILE A 242 6.66 1.44 -12.01
C ILE A 242 6.87 0.09 -12.69
N VAL A 243 6.44 -0.99 -12.03
CA VAL A 243 6.29 -2.34 -12.59
C VAL A 243 4.82 -2.71 -12.46
N SER A 244 4.14 -2.82 -13.60
CA SER A 244 2.71 -3.11 -13.68
C SER A 244 2.35 -3.59 -15.10
N ASN A 245 1.09 -3.93 -15.35
CA ASN A 245 0.64 -4.36 -16.68
C ASN A 245 0.71 -3.19 -17.66
N ARG A 246 1.71 -3.20 -18.54
CA ARG A 246 1.93 -2.12 -19.51
C ARG A 246 1.26 -2.39 -20.85
N MET A 247 0.54 -1.40 -21.33
CA MET A 247 -0.12 -1.40 -22.64
C MET A 247 0.89 -1.14 -23.76
N VAL A 248 0.57 -1.65 -24.96
CA VAL A 248 1.27 -1.37 -26.21
C VAL A 248 0.26 -0.77 -27.17
N PHE A 249 0.52 0.46 -27.61
CA PHE A 249 -0.32 1.19 -28.55
C PHE A 249 0.28 1.16 -29.95
N ASP A 250 -0.56 1.27 -30.97
CA ASP A 250 -0.13 1.46 -32.35
C ASP A 250 0.18 2.94 -32.66
N GLU A 251 0.49 3.24 -33.93
CA GLU A 251 0.80 4.60 -34.40
C GLU A 251 -0.41 5.56 -34.32
N ASN A 252 -1.64 5.02 -34.30
CA ASN A 252 -2.87 5.79 -34.17
C ASN A 252 -3.26 6.03 -32.70
N GLY A 253 -2.56 5.38 -31.75
CA GLY A 253 -2.84 5.46 -30.33
C GLY A 253 -3.87 4.44 -29.85
N ASP A 254 -4.18 3.41 -30.64
CA ASP A 254 -5.09 2.32 -30.31
C ASP A 254 -4.37 1.19 -29.56
N LEU A 255 -5.00 0.65 -28.51
CA LEU A 255 -4.45 -0.45 -27.72
C LEU A 255 -4.37 -1.74 -28.53
N LEU A 256 -3.16 -2.28 -28.71
CA LEU A 256 -2.92 -3.55 -29.40
C LEU A 256 -2.87 -4.73 -28.45
N CYS A 257 -2.04 -4.64 -27.40
CA CYS A 257 -1.80 -5.73 -26.46
C CYS A 257 -1.16 -5.24 -25.15
N PHE A 258 -0.86 -6.18 -24.27
CA PHE A 258 -0.10 -5.95 -23.04
C PHE A 258 1.29 -6.57 -23.14
N LYS A 259 2.29 -5.91 -22.55
CA LYS A 259 3.68 -6.35 -22.56
C LYS A 259 3.94 -7.36 -21.44
N GLY A 260 4.63 -8.46 -21.77
CA GLY A 260 5.12 -9.42 -20.79
C GLY A 260 4.03 -10.33 -20.24
N LYS A 261 4.31 -11.00 -19.12
CA LYS A 261 3.34 -11.82 -18.40
C LYS A 261 2.45 -10.93 -17.53
N THR A 262 1.17 -11.28 -17.43
CA THR A 262 0.17 -10.55 -16.64
C THR A 262 0.48 -10.60 -15.15
N ILE A 263 0.50 -9.43 -14.51
CA ILE A 263 0.61 -9.27 -13.06
C ILE A 263 -0.80 -9.19 -12.49
N HIS A 264 -1.13 -10.08 -11.55
CA HIS A 264 -2.37 -10.10 -10.78
C HIS A 264 -2.07 -10.17 -9.28
N VAL A 265 -3.10 -10.08 -8.44
CA VAL A 265 -3.00 -9.94 -6.97
C VAL A 265 -2.22 -11.09 -6.28
N LEU A 266 -2.06 -12.24 -6.94
CA LEU A 266 -1.47 -13.46 -6.36
C LEU A 266 -0.16 -13.93 -7.00
N ASN A 267 0.37 -13.22 -8.01
CA ASN A 267 1.63 -13.62 -8.68
C ASN A 267 2.72 -12.53 -8.66
N LYS A 268 2.57 -11.51 -7.80
CA LYS A 268 3.57 -10.44 -7.68
C LYS A 268 4.97 -10.99 -7.34
N ASN A 269 5.04 -12.07 -6.58
CA ASN A 269 6.30 -12.78 -6.29
C ASN A 269 6.97 -13.37 -7.55
N GLU A 270 6.22 -13.91 -8.50
CA GLU A 270 6.75 -14.51 -9.74
C GLU A 270 7.40 -13.48 -10.66
N HIS A 271 6.96 -12.23 -10.54
CA HIS A 271 7.46 -11.08 -11.29
C HIS A 271 8.59 -10.34 -10.58
N ALA A 272 9.04 -10.84 -9.43
CA ALA A 272 10.08 -10.18 -8.68
C ALA A 272 11.46 -10.18 -9.41
N LEU A 273 11.66 -11.04 -10.42
CA LEU A 273 12.84 -10.97 -11.30
C LEU A 273 12.79 -9.77 -12.27
N ASP A 274 11.60 -9.34 -12.69
CA ASP A 274 11.43 -8.10 -13.48
C ASP A 274 11.82 -6.87 -12.65
N MET A 275 11.79 -6.98 -11.32
CA MET A 275 12.24 -5.97 -10.36
C MET A 275 13.76 -5.84 -10.33
N ALA A 276 14.49 -6.95 -10.54
CA ALA A 276 15.95 -7.04 -10.44
C ALA A 276 16.70 -6.42 -11.64
N ALA A 277 15.98 -5.98 -12.69
CA ALA A 277 16.56 -5.19 -13.76
C ALA A 277 17.25 -3.93 -13.16
N PRO A 278 18.55 -3.71 -13.43
CA PRO A 278 19.32 -2.65 -12.78
C PRO A 278 18.65 -1.28 -12.92
N LEU A 279 18.63 -0.53 -11.82
CA LEU A 279 18.17 0.87 -11.71
C LEU A 279 18.75 1.84 -12.78
N GLY A 280 19.77 1.42 -13.54
CA GLY A 280 20.44 2.25 -14.56
C GLY A 280 20.12 1.94 -16.02
N LYS A 281 19.17 1.05 -16.37
CA LYS A 281 19.00 0.56 -17.76
C LYS A 281 17.76 1.02 -18.54
N PHE A 282 17.03 2.04 -18.10
CA PHE A 282 15.91 2.62 -18.86
C PHE A 282 16.12 4.08 -19.30
N VAL A 283 17.29 4.66 -19.03
CA VAL A 283 17.68 5.91 -19.70
C VAL A 283 18.22 5.50 -21.07
N GLU A 284 17.59 5.97 -22.14
CA GLU A 284 18.09 5.92 -23.52
C GLU A 284 19.34 6.81 -23.71
N ASP A 285 20.27 6.79 -22.76
CA ASP A 285 21.57 7.40 -22.93
C ASP A 285 22.52 6.33 -23.45
N LYS A 286 22.75 6.39 -24.75
CA LYS A 286 23.93 5.84 -25.41
C LYS A 286 25.17 6.36 -24.69
N GLU A 287 25.72 5.58 -23.77
CA GLU A 287 27.16 5.35 -23.61
C GLU A 287 27.40 4.32 -22.49
N MET A 288 27.89 3.14 -22.89
CA MET A 288 28.30 2.07 -21.97
C MET A 288 29.50 2.52 -21.15
N VAL A 289 29.30 2.68 -19.84
CA VAL A 289 30.33 2.29 -18.87
C VAL A 289 29.80 1.05 -18.14
N ASN A 290 30.38 -0.07 -18.52
CA ASN A 290 30.11 -1.39 -17.98
C ASN A 290 30.78 -1.48 -16.60
N ASP A 291 30.11 -0.95 -15.57
CA ASP A 291 30.56 -1.04 -14.18
C ASP A 291 29.51 -1.80 -13.35
N GLU A 292 29.43 -3.11 -13.55
CA GLU A 292 28.64 -4.00 -12.68
C GLU A 292 29.12 -3.97 -11.20
N SER A 293 30.26 -3.34 -10.91
CA SER A 293 30.84 -3.17 -9.58
C SER A 293 30.08 -2.19 -8.68
N SER A 294 29.23 -1.31 -9.23
CA SER A 294 28.63 -0.18 -8.49
C SER A 294 27.11 -0.27 -8.33
N LEU A 295 26.51 -1.43 -8.58
CA LEU A 295 25.13 -1.69 -8.18
C LEU A 295 25.07 -1.80 -6.66
N LYS A 296 24.76 -0.67 -6.00
CA LYS A 296 24.49 -0.62 -4.56
C LYS A 296 23.40 -1.63 -4.23
N LYS A 297 23.79 -2.82 -3.74
CA LYS A 297 22.85 -3.82 -3.21
C LYS A 297 22.08 -3.16 -2.08
N ARG A 298 20.81 -2.86 -2.33
CA ARG A 298 19.83 -2.40 -1.34
C ARG A 298 19.37 -3.63 -0.59
N THR A 299 19.78 -3.76 0.66
CA THR A 299 19.51 -4.96 1.47
C THR A 299 18.40 -4.73 2.49
N ASN A 300 17.76 -3.55 2.49
CA ASN A 300 16.67 -3.23 3.39
C ASN A 300 15.44 -2.78 2.61
N VAL A 301 14.28 -3.35 2.93
CA VAL A 301 13.01 -3.09 2.23
C VAL A 301 12.00 -2.49 3.20
N LEU A 302 11.40 -1.36 2.81
CA LEU A 302 10.13 -0.90 3.37
C LEU A 302 9.03 -1.25 2.36
N LEU A 303 8.15 -2.18 2.74
CA LEU A 303 7.09 -2.71 1.89
C LEU A 303 5.75 -2.11 2.29
N LEU A 304 5.01 -1.55 1.34
CA LEU A 304 3.70 -0.93 1.55
C LEU A 304 2.64 -1.69 0.73
N GLY A 305 1.55 -2.12 1.34
CA GLY A 305 0.44 -2.79 0.66
C GLY A 305 -0.87 -2.67 1.41
N ASP A 306 -1.97 -3.10 0.80
CA ASP A 306 -3.30 -3.16 1.42
C ASP A 306 -3.87 -4.59 1.39
N HIS A 307 -3.23 -5.50 0.66
CA HIS A 307 -3.59 -6.90 0.60
C HIS A 307 -2.47 -7.81 1.13
N ILE A 308 -2.82 -8.94 1.76
CA ILE A 308 -1.82 -9.91 2.26
C ILE A 308 -0.91 -10.43 1.12
N GLY A 309 -1.44 -10.52 -0.10
CA GLY A 309 -0.67 -10.88 -1.29
C GLY A 309 0.48 -9.92 -1.63
N ASP A 310 0.43 -8.68 -1.14
CA ASP A 310 1.49 -7.69 -1.35
C ASP A 310 2.77 -8.03 -0.59
N LEU A 311 2.69 -8.85 0.46
CA LEU A 311 3.88 -9.29 1.21
C LEU A 311 4.88 -10.05 0.33
N GLY A 312 4.41 -10.67 -0.76
CA GLY A 312 5.26 -11.35 -1.74
C GLY A 312 5.95 -10.43 -2.75
N MET A 313 5.71 -9.11 -2.71
CA MET A 313 6.34 -8.16 -3.66
C MET A 313 7.87 -8.10 -3.56
N SER A 314 8.44 -8.54 -2.44
CA SER A 314 9.89 -8.56 -2.20
C SER A 314 10.53 -9.94 -2.37
N ASP A 315 9.77 -11.01 -2.65
CA ASP A 315 10.26 -12.40 -2.62
C ASP A 315 11.43 -12.70 -3.58
N GLY A 316 11.52 -11.99 -4.72
CA GLY A 316 12.64 -12.13 -5.66
C GLY A 316 13.81 -11.19 -5.40
N LEU A 317 13.78 -10.41 -4.33
CA LEU A 317 14.87 -9.55 -3.92
C LEU A 317 15.73 -10.23 -2.85
N ASN A 318 17.03 -10.05 -2.95
CA ASN A 318 17.94 -10.46 -1.88
C ASN A 318 18.07 -9.31 -0.86
N TYR A 319 17.35 -9.42 0.26
CA TYR A 319 17.35 -8.44 1.35
C TYR A 319 17.68 -9.08 2.71
N ASP A 320 18.29 -8.30 3.60
CA ASP A 320 18.63 -8.66 4.98
C ASP A 320 17.45 -8.38 5.93
N THR A 321 16.72 -7.29 5.71
CA THR A 321 15.64 -6.85 6.60
C THR A 321 14.49 -6.22 5.82
N GLN A 322 13.26 -6.60 6.18
CA GLN A 322 12.04 -6.00 5.66
C GLN A 322 11.15 -5.51 6.81
N ILE A 323 10.62 -4.29 6.66
CA ILE A 323 9.48 -3.79 7.43
C ILE A 323 8.27 -3.75 6.50
N SER A 324 7.19 -4.43 6.88
CA SER A 324 5.92 -4.40 6.13
C SER A 324 4.88 -3.50 6.78
N VAL A 325 4.28 -2.64 5.98
CA VAL A 325 3.21 -1.72 6.36
C VAL A 325 1.96 -2.06 5.56
N GLY A 326 0.88 -2.35 6.27
CA GLY A 326 -0.42 -2.66 5.70
C GLY A 326 -1.42 -1.51 5.88
N PHE A 327 -2.24 -1.24 4.85
CA PHE A 327 -3.40 -0.35 4.93
C PHE A 327 -4.68 -1.17 4.98
N LEU A 328 -5.27 -1.36 6.18
CA LEU A 328 -6.52 -2.08 6.33
C LEU A 328 -7.70 -1.12 6.22
N ASN A 329 -8.20 -0.99 4.99
CA ASN A 329 -9.13 0.06 4.60
C ASN A 329 -10.61 -0.26 4.85
N HIS A 330 -10.98 -1.54 4.95
CA HIS A 330 -12.35 -2.01 5.09
C HIS A 330 -12.38 -3.36 5.83
N ASN A 331 -13.57 -3.80 6.25
CA ASN A 331 -13.79 -5.07 6.97
C ASN A 331 -12.80 -5.29 8.12
N ILE A 332 -12.52 -4.22 8.88
CA ILE A 332 -11.46 -4.20 9.89
C ILE A 332 -11.71 -5.29 10.93
N GLU A 333 -12.94 -5.42 11.45
CA GLU A 333 -13.27 -6.38 12.51
C GLU A 333 -12.94 -7.83 12.12
N ASP A 334 -13.27 -8.22 10.88
CA ASP A 334 -13.06 -9.59 10.39
C ASP A 334 -11.62 -9.87 9.97
N CYS A 335 -10.91 -8.85 9.48
CA CYS A 335 -9.57 -9.00 8.89
C CYS A 335 -8.43 -8.63 9.84
N LEU A 336 -8.70 -7.95 10.95
CA LEU A 336 -7.66 -7.36 11.80
C LEU A 336 -6.66 -8.40 12.30
N ASP A 337 -7.12 -9.54 12.78
CA ASP A 337 -6.23 -10.57 13.33
C ASP A 337 -5.32 -11.17 12.27
N SER A 338 -5.86 -11.48 11.07
CA SER A 338 -5.04 -12.03 9.99
C SER A 338 -4.01 -11.02 9.49
N TYR A 339 -4.41 -9.76 9.34
CA TYR A 339 -3.51 -8.69 8.90
C TYR A 339 -2.45 -8.37 9.95
N ARG A 340 -2.82 -8.35 11.24
CA ARG A 340 -1.91 -8.03 12.34
C ARG A 340 -0.79 -9.07 12.48
N ASN A 341 -1.11 -10.32 12.17
CA ASN A 341 -0.14 -11.41 12.15
C ASN A 341 0.75 -11.39 10.90
N ALA A 342 0.34 -10.69 9.84
CA ALA A 342 1.01 -10.68 8.55
C ALA A 342 1.90 -9.43 8.33
N PHE A 343 1.49 -8.27 8.83
CA PHE A 343 2.20 -6.99 8.69
C PHE A 343 2.87 -6.56 10.01
N ASP A 344 4.03 -5.89 9.92
CA ASP A 344 4.68 -5.32 11.09
C ASP A 344 3.90 -4.13 11.66
N ILE A 345 3.37 -3.28 10.76
CA ILE A 345 2.57 -2.09 11.07
C ILE A 345 1.30 -2.11 10.24
N LEU A 346 0.16 -1.81 10.86
CA LEU A 346 -1.12 -1.61 10.19
C LEU A 346 -1.68 -0.22 10.46
N TYR A 347 -2.03 0.47 9.38
CA TYR A 347 -2.84 1.67 9.41
C TYR A 347 -4.29 1.31 9.09
N LEU A 348 -5.21 1.62 10.00
CA LEU A 348 -6.64 1.31 9.86
C LEU A 348 -7.43 2.51 9.33
N ASN A 349 -8.62 2.26 8.78
CA ASN A 349 -9.61 3.27 8.38
C ASN A 349 -9.10 4.26 7.33
N ASP A 350 -8.44 3.78 6.27
CA ASP A 350 -8.01 4.61 5.15
C ASP A 350 -7.08 5.78 5.57
N ALA A 351 -6.17 5.53 6.52
CA ALA A 351 -5.28 6.54 7.08
C ALA A 351 -4.37 7.23 6.05
N SER A 352 -3.85 8.41 6.38
CA SER A 352 -2.87 9.11 5.56
C SER A 352 -1.54 8.34 5.45
N MET A 353 -0.68 8.76 4.51
CA MET A 353 0.69 8.27 4.33
C MET A 353 1.67 8.91 5.34
N HIS A 354 1.24 9.87 6.17
CA HIS A 354 2.14 10.60 7.08
C HIS A 354 2.86 9.70 8.10
N GLY A 355 2.19 8.66 8.61
CA GLY A 355 2.85 7.70 9.50
C GLY A 355 4.03 7.00 8.80
N VAL A 356 3.85 6.67 7.52
CA VAL A 356 4.92 6.10 6.68
C VAL A 356 6.01 7.13 6.39
N VAL A 357 5.67 8.41 6.17
CA VAL A 357 6.66 9.50 6.02
C VAL A 357 7.54 9.61 7.27
N LYS A 358 6.95 9.59 8.47
CA LYS A 358 7.72 9.62 9.73
C LYS A 358 8.63 8.41 9.88
N LEU A 359 8.10 7.21 9.60
CA LEU A 359 8.89 5.99 9.59
C LEU A 359 10.05 6.07 8.59
N ALA A 360 9.79 6.47 7.34
CA ALA A 360 10.80 6.60 6.30
C ALA A 360 11.87 7.65 6.66
N SER A 361 11.49 8.77 7.27
CA SER A 361 12.44 9.76 7.80
C SER A 361 13.35 9.12 8.83
N HIS A 362 12.76 8.46 9.83
CA HIS A 362 13.50 7.80 10.89
C HIS A 362 14.46 6.72 10.35
N LEU A 363 14.04 5.93 9.37
CA LEU A 363 14.86 4.88 8.75
C LEU A 363 15.99 5.44 7.87
N SER A 364 15.88 6.68 7.40
CA SER A 364 16.83 7.32 6.48
C SER A 364 17.71 8.40 7.11
N GLU A 365 17.50 8.71 8.39
CA GLU A 365 18.38 9.55 9.20
C GLU A 365 19.74 8.88 9.43
N GLN A 366 20.81 9.65 9.28
CA GLN A 366 22.16 9.25 9.70
C GLN A 366 22.41 9.85 11.09
N ASP A 367 22.92 9.04 12.01
CA ASP A 367 23.39 9.49 13.33
C ASP A 367 24.60 10.45 13.22
#